data_AF-A0A939TQR4-F1
#
_entry.id   AF-A0A939TQR4-F1
#
_cell.length_a   1.000
_cell.length_b   1.000
_cell.length_c   1.000
_cell.angle_alpha   90.00
_cell.angle_beta   90.00
_cell.angle_gamma   90.00
#
_symmetry.space_group_name_H-M   'P 1'
#
loop_
_entity.id
_entity.type
_entity.pdbx_description
1 polymer ?
#
loop_
_entity_poly.entity_id
_entity_poly.type
_entity_poly.pdbx_seq_one_letter_code
_entity_poly.pdbx_strand_id
1 'polypeptide(L)'
;MAARNTTPKPNADAAPEYDFDSWSAEDEAKAIEALKPDIRHIIVEGDFIGRFTNGQTVRLPLNLSVDQIDDLAAESDNPVDQLKKLLTDIAGAEAAADFTRRNLTETMAMAARFFNVFERIAKASLPE
;
A
#
# COMPACT_ATOMS: atom_id res chain seq x y z
N MET A 1 -28.61 41.88 47.54
CA MET A 1 -27.62 42.24 46.49
C MET A 1 -26.96 40.95 46.04
N ALA A 2 -27.22 40.51 44.81
CA ALA A 2 -26.84 39.20 44.30
C ALA A 2 -25.42 39.22 43.70
N ALA A 3 -24.51 38.39 44.20
CA ALA A 3 -23.22 38.13 43.58
C ALA A 3 -23.37 36.93 42.63
N ARG A 4 -23.35 37.21 41.32
CA ARG A 4 -23.33 36.16 40.27
C ARG A 4 -21.93 35.57 40.21
N ASN A 5 -21.77 34.34 40.68
CA ASN A 5 -20.56 33.57 40.52
C ASN A 5 -20.52 33.01 39.09
N THR A 6 -19.77 33.67 38.19
CA THR A 6 -19.54 33.17 36.83
C THR A 6 -18.37 32.20 36.83
N THR A 7 -18.65 30.91 36.91
CA THR A 7 -17.70 29.86 36.54
C THR A 7 -17.44 29.96 35.03
N PRO A 8 -16.19 30.09 34.54
CA PRO A 8 -15.93 30.01 33.11
C PRO A 8 -16.21 28.59 32.62
N LYS A 9 -17.09 28.51 31.62
CA LYS A 9 -17.41 27.28 30.87
C LYS A 9 -16.13 26.86 30.12
N PRO A 10 -15.71 25.58 30.11
CA PRO A 10 -14.63 25.16 29.24
C PRO A 10 -15.10 25.36 27.80
N ASN A 11 -14.36 26.15 27.02
CA ASN A 11 -14.62 26.34 25.60
C ASN A 11 -14.38 24.99 24.89
N ALA A 12 -15.47 24.26 24.68
CA ALA A 12 -15.53 23.16 23.74
C ALA A 12 -15.69 23.76 22.34
N ASP A 13 -14.57 24.18 21.72
CA ASP A 13 -14.35 24.30 20.26
C ASP A 13 -12.98 24.95 19.95
N ALA A 14 -11.89 24.50 20.58
CA ALA A 14 -10.56 24.88 20.11
C ALA A 14 -10.26 24.03 18.87
N ALA A 15 -10.30 24.64 17.69
CA ALA A 15 -9.79 24.01 16.48
C ALA A 15 -8.33 23.57 16.71
N PRO A 16 -7.89 22.43 16.14
CA PRO A 16 -6.50 22.01 16.27
C PRO A 16 -5.59 23.13 15.74
N GLU A 17 -4.72 23.65 16.61
CA GLU A 17 -3.68 24.59 16.24
C GLU A 17 -2.53 23.79 15.62
N TYR A 18 -2.23 24.07 14.34
CA TYR A 18 -1.17 23.39 13.60
C TYR A 18 0.05 24.31 13.51
N ASP A 19 1.22 23.81 13.92
CA ASP A 19 2.48 24.55 13.84
C ASP A 19 3.14 24.35 12.47
N PHE A 20 2.91 25.31 11.57
CA PHE A 20 3.52 25.33 10.24
C PHE A 20 4.92 25.96 10.23
N ASP A 21 5.30 26.69 11.27
CA ASP A 21 6.57 27.43 11.33
C ASP A 21 7.73 26.54 11.82
N SER A 22 7.45 25.55 12.68
CA SER A 22 8.45 24.59 13.18
C SER A 22 8.53 23.29 12.38
N TRP A 23 7.67 23.08 11.37
CA TRP A 23 7.64 21.83 10.59
C TRP A 23 8.89 21.69 9.71
N SER A 24 9.71 20.67 10.01
CA SER A 24 10.95 20.40 9.28
C SER A 24 10.82 19.23 8.29
N ALA A 25 11.78 19.11 7.37
CA ALA A 25 11.89 17.96 6.47
C ALA A 25 12.08 16.63 7.22
N GLU A 26 12.69 16.65 8.41
CA GLU A 26 12.82 15.44 9.24
C GLU A 26 11.50 15.02 9.89
N ASP A 27 10.66 15.98 10.27
CA ASP A 27 9.33 15.70 10.81
C ASP A 27 8.41 15.16 9.72
N GLU A 28 8.51 15.71 8.50
CA GLU A 28 7.84 15.18 7.32
C GLU A 28 8.26 13.73 7.04
N ALA A 29 9.56 13.45 7.02
CA ALA A 29 10.05 12.09 6.80
C ALA A 29 9.53 11.10 7.86
N LYS A 30 9.54 11.47 9.14
CA LYS A 30 9.00 10.64 10.22
C LYS A 30 7.50 10.41 10.09
N ALA A 31 6.75 11.45 9.72
CA ALA A 31 5.31 11.33 9.50
C ALA A 31 5.00 10.40 8.31
N ILE A 32 5.74 10.51 7.21
CA ILE A 32 5.62 9.61 6.05
C ILE A 32 5.97 8.17 6.44
N GLU A 33 7.04 7.94 7.21
CA GLU A 33 7.39 6.62 7.74
C GLU A 33 6.27 6.03 8.61
N ALA A 34 5.63 6.84 9.45
CA ALA A 34 4.51 6.41 10.29
C ALA A 34 3.24 6.08 9.49
N LEU A 35 3.09 6.62 8.27
CA LEU A 35 1.99 6.32 7.35
C LEU A 35 2.22 5.06 6.52
N LYS A 36 3.39 4.41 6.65
CA LYS A 36 3.66 3.15 5.95
C LYS A 36 2.64 2.08 6.37
N PRO A 37 1.93 1.48 5.41
CA PRO A 37 0.96 0.46 5.75
C PRO A 37 1.64 -0.82 6.27
N ASP A 38 1.09 -1.44 7.32
CA ASP A 38 1.52 -2.76 7.82
C ASP A 38 0.99 -3.87 6.92
N ILE A 39 1.53 -3.91 5.70
CA ILE A 39 1.34 -5.03 4.79
C ILE A 39 2.44 -6.07 4.98
N ARG A 40 2.07 -7.35 4.88
CA ARG A 40 2.98 -8.49 4.98
C ARG A 40 2.84 -9.39 3.78
N HIS A 41 3.87 -10.16 3.46
CA HIS A 41 3.76 -11.20 2.45
C HIS A 41 4.54 -12.44 2.87
N ILE A 42 4.16 -13.57 2.30
CA ILE A 42 4.88 -14.84 2.39
C ILE A 42 4.94 -15.47 1.00
N ILE A 43 5.90 -16.36 0.80
CA ILE A 43 6.05 -17.17 -0.41
C ILE A 43 5.74 -18.61 -0.03
N VAL A 44 4.77 -19.23 -0.67
CA VAL A 44 4.30 -20.59 -0.37
C VAL A 44 4.04 -21.32 -1.68
N GLU A 45 4.68 -22.47 -1.89
CA GLU A 45 4.43 -23.36 -3.05
C GLU A 45 4.53 -22.68 -4.44
N GLY A 46 5.36 -21.64 -4.58
CA GLY A 46 5.49 -20.89 -5.83
C GLY A 46 4.45 -19.78 -6.00
N ASP A 47 3.64 -19.52 -4.99
CA ASP A 47 2.74 -18.37 -4.90
C ASP A 47 3.27 -17.30 -3.93
N PHE A 48 3.05 -16.06 -4.30
CA PHE A 48 3.10 -14.90 -3.42
C PHE A 48 1.75 -14.73 -2.73
N ILE A 49 1.76 -14.71 -1.40
CA ILE A 49 0.57 -14.43 -0.59
C ILE A 49 0.79 -13.12 0.16
N GLY A 50 0.13 -12.06 -0.29
CA GLY A 50 0.17 -10.74 0.33
C GLY A 50 -1.01 -10.53 1.27
N ARG A 51 -0.77 -10.02 2.48
CA ARG A 51 -1.80 -9.65 3.46
C ARG A 51 -1.82 -8.12 3.64
N PHE A 52 -3.01 -7.54 3.47
CA PHE A 52 -3.28 -6.12 3.65
C PHE A 52 -3.60 -5.81 5.12
N THR A 53 -3.62 -4.51 5.47
CA THR A 53 -3.87 -4.05 6.85
C THR A 53 -5.27 -4.45 7.33
N ASN A 54 -6.24 -4.52 6.41
CA ASN A 54 -7.60 -4.99 6.70
C ASN A 54 -7.73 -6.51 6.92
N GLY A 55 -6.61 -7.24 6.85
CA GLY A 55 -6.56 -8.69 7.06
C GLY A 55 -6.88 -9.52 5.82
N GLN A 56 -7.32 -8.93 4.71
CA GLN A 56 -7.53 -9.65 3.47
C GLN A 56 -6.20 -10.10 2.86
N THR A 57 -6.25 -11.23 2.16
CA THR A 57 -5.09 -11.78 1.46
C THR A 57 -5.29 -11.79 -0.04
N VAL A 58 -4.22 -11.55 -0.78
CA VAL A 58 -4.13 -11.74 -2.22
C VAL A 58 -3.14 -12.85 -2.51
N ARG A 59 -3.47 -13.73 -3.46
CA ARG A 59 -2.59 -14.79 -3.95
C ARG A 59 -2.24 -14.51 -5.40
N LEU A 60 -0.95 -14.58 -5.72
CA LEU A 60 -0.40 -14.34 -7.05
C LEU A 60 0.65 -15.40 -7.35
N PRO A 61 0.60 -16.10 -8.48
CA PRO A 61 1.65 -17.04 -8.86
C PRO A 61 2.94 -16.29 -9.18
N LEU A 62 4.07 -16.87 -8.78
CA LEU A 62 5.41 -16.38 -9.09
C LEU A 62 6.00 -17.02 -10.35
N ASN A 63 5.34 -18.04 -10.90
CA ASN A 63 5.73 -18.71 -12.14
C ASN A 63 4.98 -18.11 -13.34
N LEU A 64 5.30 -16.87 -13.69
CA LEU A 64 4.75 -16.18 -14.86
C LEU A 64 5.52 -16.58 -16.12
N SER A 65 4.82 -16.71 -17.26
CA SER A 65 5.49 -16.91 -18.56
C SER A 65 6.15 -15.62 -19.05
N VAL A 66 7.11 -15.75 -19.96
CA VAL A 66 7.75 -14.58 -20.61
C VAL A 66 6.72 -13.74 -21.35
N ASP A 67 5.77 -14.37 -22.04
CA ASP A 67 4.69 -13.65 -22.73
C ASP A 67 3.84 -12.80 -21.77
N GLN A 68 3.56 -13.32 -20.57
CA GLN A 68 2.80 -12.57 -19.55
C GLN A 68 3.58 -11.36 -19.02
N ILE A 69 4.92 -11.45 -18.96
CA ILE A 69 5.78 -10.34 -18.55
C ILE A 69 5.84 -9.26 -19.63
N ASP A 70 6.00 -9.68 -20.89
CA ASP A 70 6.05 -8.78 -22.03
C ASP A 70 4.73 -8.02 -22.19
N ASP A 71 3.59 -8.69 -22.02
CA ASP A 71 2.27 -8.06 -22.01
C ASP A 71 2.13 -7.05 -20.86
N LEU A 72 2.60 -7.39 -19.65
CA LEU A 72 2.57 -6.48 -18.50
C LEU A 72 3.43 -5.24 -18.73
N ALA A 73 4.63 -5.41 -19.28
CA ALA A 73 5.57 -4.34 -19.57
C ALA A 73 5.08 -3.44 -20.70
N ALA A 74 4.35 -3.99 -21.68
CA ALA A 74 3.81 -3.23 -22.80
C ALA A 74 2.60 -2.36 -22.42
N GLU A 75 1.84 -2.72 -21.39
CA GLU A 75 0.60 -2.01 -21.05
C GLU A 75 0.79 -0.75 -20.19
N SER A 76 1.76 -0.72 -19.27
CA SER A 76 1.95 0.44 -18.39
C SER A 76 3.30 0.38 -17.68
N ASP A 77 3.93 1.54 -17.45
CA ASP A 77 5.08 1.66 -16.54
C ASP A 77 4.67 1.69 -15.05
N ASN A 78 3.37 1.79 -14.75
CA ASN A 78 2.87 1.90 -13.39
C ASN A 78 2.70 0.50 -12.75
N PRO A 79 3.41 0.20 -11.65
CA PRO A 79 3.31 -1.10 -10.97
C PRO A 79 1.91 -1.47 -10.51
N VAL A 80 1.07 -0.48 -10.19
CA VAL A 80 -0.31 -0.73 -9.76
C VAL A 80 -1.16 -1.24 -10.91
N ASP A 81 -1.02 -0.63 -12.09
CA ASP A 81 -1.78 -1.00 -13.27
C ASP A 81 -1.34 -2.38 -13.78
N GLN A 82 -0.02 -2.64 -13.79
CA GLN A 82 0.55 -3.96 -14.05
C GLN A 82 0.01 -5.02 -13.09
N LEU A 83 0.01 -4.76 -11.78
CA LEU A 83 -0.49 -5.72 -10.80
C LEU A 83 -2.02 -5.92 -10.94
N LYS A 84 -2.77 -4.86 -11.23
CA LYS A 84 -4.22 -4.94 -11.47
C LYS A 84 -4.54 -5.82 -12.67
N LYS A 85 -3.78 -5.70 -13.76
CA LYS A 85 -3.89 -6.56 -14.94
C LYS A 85 -3.64 -8.02 -14.56
N LEU A 86 -2.53 -8.28 -13.89
CA LEU A 86 -2.16 -9.61 -13.41
C LEU A 86 -3.25 -10.23 -12.53
N LEU A 87 -3.82 -9.45 -11.61
CA LEU A 87 -4.94 -9.88 -10.77
C LEU A 87 -6.20 -10.14 -11.59
N THR A 88 -6.46 -9.36 -12.63
CA THR A 88 -7.59 -9.56 -13.53
C THR A 88 -7.46 -10.88 -14.28
N ASP A 89 -6.27 -11.16 -14.80
CA ASP A 89 -6.01 -12.34 -15.62
C ASP A 89 -6.01 -13.64 -14.79
N ILE A 90 -5.61 -13.55 -13.51
CA ILE A 90 -5.43 -14.72 -12.65
C ILE A 90 -6.64 -14.97 -11.74
N ALA A 91 -7.19 -13.91 -11.15
CA ALA A 91 -8.26 -13.99 -10.15
C ALA A 91 -9.58 -13.39 -10.65
N GLY A 92 -9.63 -12.88 -11.88
CA GLY A 92 -10.81 -12.29 -12.49
C GLY A 92 -11.02 -10.81 -12.14
N ALA A 93 -11.94 -10.17 -12.86
CA ALA A 93 -12.22 -8.74 -12.74
C ALA A 93 -12.71 -8.31 -11.35
N GLU A 94 -13.36 -9.20 -10.61
CA GLU A 94 -13.82 -8.91 -9.24
C GLU A 94 -12.63 -8.73 -8.27
N ALA A 95 -11.63 -9.61 -8.33
CA ALA A 95 -10.44 -9.50 -7.48
C ALA A 95 -9.62 -8.24 -7.80
N ALA A 96 -9.52 -7.90 -9.08
CA ALA A 96 -8.86 -6.67 -9.51
C ALA A 96 -9.64 -5.41 -9.11
N ALA A 97 -10.98 -5.43 -9.20
CA ALA A 97 -11.83 -4.35 -8.74
C ALA A 97 -11.67 -4.15 -7.22
N ASP A 98 -11.69 -5.24 -6.45
CA ASP A 98 -11.44 -5.22 -5.00
C ASP A 98 -10.05 -4.68 -4.65
N PHE A 99 -9.04 -4.98 -5.47
CA PHE A 99 -7.70 -4.40 -5.33
C PHE A 99 -7.68 -2.88 -5.58
N THR A 100 -8.39 -2.40 -6.60
CA THR A 100 -8.44 -0.96 -6.91
C THR A 100 -9.32 -0.11 -6.00
N ARG A 101 -10.27 -0.71 -5.27
CA ARG A 101 -11.08 0.00 -4.27
C ARG A 101 -10.31 0.27 -2.96
N ARG A 102 -9.10 -0.27 -2.82
CA ARG A 102 -8.26 -0.15 -1.62
C ARG A 102 -7.52 1.18 -1.57
N ASN A 103 -6.93 1.44 -0.41
CA ASN A 103 -6.01 2.56 -0.24
C ASN A 103 -4.85 2.44 -1.24
N LEU A 104 -4.65 3.49 -2.05
CA LEU A 104 -3.64 3.52 -3.10
C LEU A 104 -2.24 3.20 -2.56
N THR A 105 -1.88 3.69 -1.37
CA THR A 105 -0.57 3.45 -0.75
C THR A 105 -0.37 1.98 -0.40
N GLU A 106 -1.40 1.29 0.10
CA GLU A 106 -1.34 -0.16 0.36
C GLU A 106 -1.19 -0.97 -0.92
N THR A 107 -1.96 -0.59 -1.94
CA THR A 107 -1.96 -1.20 -3.27
C THR A 107 -0.59 -1.05 -3.94
N MET A 108 -0.02 0.16 -3.93
CA MET A 108 1.34 0.44 -4.42
C MET A 108 2.41 -0.33 -3.66
N ALA A 109 2.33 -0.34 -2.33
CA ALA A 109 3.28 -1.05 -1.50
C ALA A 109 3.23 -2.57 -1.74
N MET A 110 2.03 -3.14 -1.96
CA MET A 110 1.87 -4.55 -2.28
C MET A 110 2.44 -4.89 -3.67
N ALA A 111 2.14 -4.06 -4.68
CA ALA A 111 2.70 -4.19 -6.02
C ALA A 111 4.23 -4.18 -5.99
N ALA A 112 4.81 -3.17 -5.35
CA ALA A 112 6.25 -3.06 -5.20
C ALA A 112 6.88 -4.29 -4.54
N ARG A 113 6.24 -4.86 -3.50
CA ARG A 113 6.73 -6.08 -2.84
C ARG A 113 6.64 -7.31 -3.74
N PHE A 114 5.55 -7.47 -4.50
CA PHE A 114 5.40 -8.57 -5.45
C PHE A 114 6.50 -8.53 -6.51
N PHE A 115 6.69 -7.40 -7.17
CA PHE A 115 7.73 -7.25 -8.20
C PHE A 115 9.14 -7.38 -7.64
N ASN A 116 9.41 -6.88 -6.43
CA ASN A 116 10.71 -7.07 -5.77
C ASN A 116 11.01 -8.55 -5.53
N VAL A 117 10.03 -9.33 -5.07
CA VAL A 117 10.17 -10.79 -4.90
C VAL A 117 10.46 -11.44 -6.24
N PHE A 118 9.72 -11.05 -7.29
CA PHE A 118 9.93 -11.56 -8.64
C PHE A 118 11.34 -11.26 -9.17
N GLU A 119 11.81 -10.01 -9.07
CA GLU A 119 13.17 -9.61 -9.45
C GLU A 119 14.24 -10.43 -8.71
N ARG A 120 14.02 -10.71 -7.42
CA ARG A 120 14.93 -11.53 -6.61
C ARG A 120 14.96 -12.98 -7.08
N ILE A 121 13.82 -13.55 -7.46
CA ILE A 121 13.73 -14.91 -8.03
C ILE A 121 14.45 -14.96 -9.37
N ALA A 122 14.24 -13.97 -10.24
CA ALA A 122 14.90 -13.87 -11.53
C ALA A 122 16.43 -13.80 -11.36
N LYS A 123 16.91 -12.93 -10.46
CA LYS A 123 18.35 -12.84 -10.13
C LYS A 123 18.92 -14.13 -9.55
N ALA A 124 18.17 -14.84 -8.70
CA ALA A 124 18.61 -16.12 -8.13
C ALA A 124 18.63 -17.27 -9.16
N SER A 125 17.88 -17.14 -10.24
CA SER A 125 17.80 -18.14 -11.31
C SER A 125 18.86 -17.94 -12.41
N LEU A 126 19.54 -16.79 -12.43
CA LEU A 126 20.66 -16.52 -13.33
C LEU A 126 21.96 -17.06 -12.69
N PRO A 127 22.72 -17.93 -13.38
CA PRO A 127 24.06 -18.29 -12.92
C PRO A 127 25.00 -17.07 -12.98
N GLU A 128 25.96 -16.99 -12.04
CA GLU A 128 27.01 -15.97 -12.00
C GLU A 128 27.84 -15.90 -13.29
#